data_AF-A0A3S3IRE5-F1
#
_entry.id   AF-A0A3S3IRE5-F1
#
_cell.length_a   1.000
_cell.length_b   1.000
_cell.length_c   1.000
_cell.angle_alpha   90.00
_cell.angle_beta   90.00
_cell.angle_gamma   90.00
#
_symmetry.space_group_name_H-M   'P 1'
#
loop_
_entity.id
_entity.type
_entity.pdbx_description
1 polymer ?
#
loop_
_entity_poly.entity_id
_entity_poly.type
_entity_poly.pdbx_seq_one_letter_code
_entity_poly.pdbx_strand_id
1 'polypeptide(L)'
;MSDDQVLKLFAEGSYELVPHDNMRKTIARRLVEAKSTIPHFYLTLDCELDALLALRTQLNAAAPMRKTDTGEVPAYKLSVNDLVIKAMAMALMAVPDANASWTENAMVKHKHADVGVAVSIPGGLITPIIRHADEKTLSVISNEMKDLASRARSRKLKPEEYQGGTTAVSNLGMFGIKDFAAVINPPHATILAVGAGEERAVVKKGEIKIAT
;
A
#
# COMPACT_ATOMS: atom_id res chain seq x y z
N MET A 1 12.73 3.04 -29.54
CA MET A 1 12.46 4.14 -30.49
C MET A 1 12.96 5.42 -29.84
N SER A 2 13.57 6.32 -30.61
CA SER A 2 13.90 7.67 -30.12
C SER A 2 12.64 8.54 -30.05
N ASP A 3 12.69 9.63 -29.30
CA ASP A 3 11.56 10.58 -29.17
C ASP A 3 11.12 11.09 -30.55
N ASP A 4 12.04 11.50 -31.42
CA ASP A 4 11.74 11.96 -32.78
C ASP A 4 11.03 10.90 -33.63
N GLN A 5 11.37 9.62 -33.45
CA GLN A 5 10.69 8.53 -34.16
C GLN A 5 9.26 8.35 -33.67
N VAL A 6 9.01 8.52 -32.37
CA VAL A 6 7.66 8.43 -31.79
C VAL A 6 6.81 9.63 -32.22
N LEU A 7 7.36 10.84 -32.18
CA LEU A 7 6.62 12.06 -32.52
C LEU A 7 6.18 12.10 -33.99
N LYS A 8 6.97 11.52 -34.90
CA LYS A 8 6.59 11.38 -36.32
C LYS A 8 5.36 10.49 -36.58
N LEU A 9 4.90 9.72 -35.58
CA LEU A 9 3.69 8.90 -35.70
C LEU A 9 2.40 9.69 -35.48
N PHE A 10 2.48 10.94 -35.02
CA PHE A 10 1.32 11.77 -34.67
C PHE A 10 1.32 13.06 -35.49
N ALA A 11 0.13 13.54 -35.84
CA ALA A 11 -0.01 14.78 -36.60
C ALA A 11 0.48 15.98 -35.79
N GLU A 12 1.14 16.92 -36.45
CA GLU A 12 1.59 18.16 -35.80
C GLU A 12 0.38 18.94 -35.25
N GLY A 13 0.50 19.43 -34.02
CA GLY A 13 -0.58 20.14 -33.31
C GLY A 13 -1.66 19.24 -32.69
N SER A 14 -1.59 17.90 -32.86
CA SER A 14 -2.57 16.98 -32.26
C SER A 14 -2.23 16.54 -30.83
N TYR A 15 -1.15 17.05 -30.24
CA TYR A 15 -0.65 16.63 -28.93
C TYR A 15 0.01 17.78 -28.16
N GLU A 16 -0.01 17.66 -26.83
CA GLU A 16 0.72 18.53 -25.91
C GLU A 16 1.88 17.75 -25.28
N LEU A 17 3.07 18.34 -25.28
CA LEU A 17 4.22 17.77 -24.59
C LEU A 17 4.24 18.24 -23.14
N VAL A 18 4.07 17.29 -22.21
CA VAL A 18 4.24 17.52 -20.77
C VAL A 18 5.59 16.97 -20.33
N PRO A 19 6.59 17.83 -20.03
CA PRO A 19 7.92 17.38 -19.65
C PRO A 19 7.89 16.51 -18.39
N HIS A 20 8.71 15.45 -18.38
CA HIS A 20 8.86 14.61 -17.19
C HIS A 20 9.80 15.28 -16.17
N ASP A 21 9.34 15.40 -14.93
CA ASP A 21 10.21 15.73 -13.81
C ASP A 21 11.12 14.54 -13.45
N ASN A 22 12.15 14.80 -12.64
CA ASN A 22 13.12 13.77 -12.22
C ASN A 22 12.48 12.64 -11.41
N MET A 23 11.40 12.94 -10.68
CA MET A 23 10.65 11.96 -9.89
C MET A 23 9.96 10.96 -10.82
N ARG A 24 9.22 11.43 -11.82
CA ARG A 24 8.53 10.61 -12.82
C ARG A 24 9.50 9.75 -13.61
N LYS A 25 10.64 10.32 -14.05
CA LYS A 25 11.71 9.55 -14.73
C LYS A 25 12.25 8.43 -13.84
N THR A 26 12.46 8.69 -12.56
CA THR A 26 12.98 7.69 -11.60
C THR A 26 11.96 6.59 -11.33
N ILE A 27 10.68 6.94 -11.12
CA ILE A 27 9.60 5.96 -10.93
C ILE A 27 9.47 5.06 -12.16
N ALA A 28 9.43 5.65 -13.36
CA ALA A 28 9.32 4.89 -14.61
C ALA A 28 10.48 3.89 -14.76
N ARG A 29 11.72 4.32 -14.54
CA ARG A 29 12.90 3.44 -14.59
C ARG A 29 12.79 2.28 -13.61
N ARG A 30 12.43 2.54 -12.35
CA ARG A 30 12.30 1.50 -11.31
C ARG A 30 11.19 0.50 -11.60
N LEU A 31 10.05 0.95 -12.12
CA LEU A 31 8.94 0.05 -12.45
C LEU A 31 9.28 -0.86 -13.64
N VAL A 32 10.01 -0.34 -14.64
CA VAL A 32 10.51 -1.16 -15.76
C VAL A 32 11.50 -2.20 -15.25
N GLU A 33 12.46 -1.80 -14.42
CA GLU A 33 13.42 -2.70 -13.78
C GLU A 33 12.72 -3.81 -12.99
N ALA A 34 11.74 -3.46 -12.15
CA ALA A 34 10.97 -4.44 -11.39
C ALA A 34 10.25 -5.44 -12.30
N LYS A 35 9.63 -4.98 -13.39
CA LYS A 35 8.89 -5.83 -14.32
C LYS A 35 9.77 -6.68 -15.22
N SER A 36 10.98 -6.24 -15.53
CA SER A 36 11.92 -6.99 -16.36
C SER A 36 12.72 -8.02 -15.56
N THR A 37 12.98 -7.75 -14.28
CA THR A 37 13.86 -8.59 -13.45
C THR A 37 13.12 -9.51 -12.48
N ILE A 38 11.91 -9.15 -12.04
CA ILE A 38 11.13 -9.97 -11.11
C ILE A 38 10.07 -10.76 -11.89
N PRO A 39 10.15 -12.11 -11.90
CA PRO A 39 9.11 -12.95 -12.50
C PRO A 39 7.87 -12.96 -11.61
N HIS A 40 6.95 -12.03 -11.84
CA HIS A 40 5.73 -11.90 -11.05
C HIS A 40 4.78 -13.07 -11.33
N PHE A 41 4.20 -13.61 -10.26
CA PHE A 41 2.98 -14.41 -10.32
C PHE A 41 1.94 -13.79 -9.39
N TYR A 42 0.66 -14.01 -9.68
CA TYR A 42 -0.45 -13.34 -9.02
C TYR A 42 -1.39 -14.35 -8.38
N LEU A 43 -1.82 -14.05 -7.16
CA LEU A 43 -2.81 -14.82 -6.43
C LEU A 43 -3.91 -13.85 -5.96
N THR A 44 -5.16 -14.23 -6.19
CA THR A 44 -6.33 -13.43 -5.82
C THR A 44 -7.21 -14.25 -4.90
N LEU A 45 -7.65 -13.63 -3.79
CA LEU A 45 -8.52 -14.23 -2.79
C LEU A 45 -9.61 -13.22 -2.41
N ASP A 46 -10.83 -13.71 -2.25
CA ASP A 46 -11.92 -12.97 -1.62
C ASP A 46 -11.86 -13.20 -0.10
N CYS A 47 -11.89 -12.12 0.69
CA CYS A 47 -11.84 -12.15 2.14
C CYS A 47 -13.08 -11.46 2.73
N GLU A 48 -13.77 -12.12 3.65
CA GLU A 48 -14.89 -11.53 4.38
C GLU A 48 -14.40 -10.47 5.39
N LEU A 49 -14.93 -9.26 5.29
CA LEU A 49 -14.58 -8.08 6.05
C LEU A 49 -15.57 -7.76 7.17
N ASP A 50 -16.76 -8.37 7.23
CA ASP A 50 -17.82 -8.03 8.19
C ASP A 50 -17.32 -7.94 9.64
N ALA A 51 -16.62 -8.98 10.11
CA ALA A 51 -16.06 -9.02 11.45
C ALA A 51 -14.98 -7.94 11.68
N LEU A 52 -14.17 -7.67 10.66
CA LEU A 52 -13.14 -6.62 10.69
C LEU A 52 -13.78 -5.23 10.76
N LEU A 53 -14.84 -4.98 10.00
CA LEU A 53 -15.57 -3.71 10.00
C LEU A 53 -16.29 -3.46 11.34
N ALA A 54 -16.87 -4.51 11.93
CA ALA A 54 -17.47 -4.45 13.25
C ALA A 54 -16.41 -4.13 14.33
N LEU A 55 -15.28 -4.86 14.32
CA LEU A 55 -14.18 -4.62 15.26
C LEU A 55 -13.62 -3.20 15.13
N ARG A 56 -13.39 -2.71 13.90
CA ARG A 56 -12.94 -1.34 13.65
C ARG A 56 -13.89 -0.31 14.26
N THR A 57 -15.20 -0.53 14.13
CA THR A 57 -16.22 0.36 14.67
C THR A 57 -16.17 0.39 16.19
N GLN A 58 -16.07 -0.78 16.85
CA GLN A 58 -15.93 -0.89 18.29
C GLN A 58 -14.65 -0.21 18.81
N LEU A 59 -13.50 -0.46 18.18
CA LEU A 59 -12.22 0.10 18.58
C LEU A 59 -12.16 1.62 18.41
N ASN A 60 -12.82 2.16 17.38
CA ASN A 60 -12.91 3.61 17.17
C ASN A 60 -13.87 4.26 18.18
N ALA A 61 -14.97 3.60 18.56
CA ALA A 61 -15.88 4.09 19.59
C ALA A 61 -15.24 4.09 20.98
N ALA A 62 -14.36 3.11 21.26
CA ALA A 62 -13.62 3.00 22.51
C ALA A 62 -12.35 3.87 22.56
N ALA A 63 -12.03 4.62 21.50
CA ALA A 63 -10.81 5.42 21.43
C ALA A 63 -10.85 6.53 22.49
N PRO A 64 -9.83 6.66 23.37
CA PRO A 64 -9.77 7.72 24.37
C PRO A 64 -9.80 9.11 23.70
N MET A 65 -10.53 10.06 24.29
CA MET A 65 -10.55 11.44 23.81
C MET A 65 -9.33 12.20 24.34
N ARG A 66 -8.70 13.01 23.49
CA ARG A 66 -7.61 13.92 23.82
C ARG A 66 -8.05 15.36 23.56
N LYS A 67 -7.74 16.25 24.50
CA LYS A 67 -7.92 17.70 24.32
C LYS A 67 -6.82 18.23 23.40
N THR A 68 -7.24 19.03 22.42
CA THR A 68 -6.39 19.81 21.52
C THR A 68 -6.86 21.26 21.55
N ASP A 69 -6.06 22.16 21.00
CA ASP A 69 -6.39 23.60 20.92
C ASP A 69 -7.71 23.86 20.16
N THR A 70 -8.14 22.90 19.33
CA THR A 70 -9.37 22.96 18.52
C THR A 70 -10.54 22.14 19.08
N GLY A 71 -10.41 21.58 20.29
CA GLY A 71 -11.45 20.77 20.95
C GLY A 71 -11.00 19.34 21.30
N GLU A 72 -11.95 18.47 21.61
CA GLU A 72 -11.69 17.06 21.93
C GLU A 72 -11.74 16.19 20.67
N VAL A 73 -10.66 15.43 20.44
CA VAL A 73 -10.55 14.50 19.31
C VAL A 73 -10.16 13.11 19.79
N PRO A 74 -10.57 12.03 19.11
CA PRO A 74 -10.10 10.69 19.43
C PRO A 74 -8.58 10.59 19.32
N ALA A 75 -7.93 9.89 20.25
CA ALA A 75 -6.48 9.69 20.27
C ALA A 75 -5.95 8.92 19.05
N TYR A 76 -6.82 8.18 18.36
CA TYR A 76 -6.57 7.55 17.08
C TYR A 76 -7.90 7.38 16.32
N LYS A 77 -7.84 7.14 15.01
CA LYS A 77 -9.01 6.77 14.19
C LYS A 77 -8.60 5.72 13.17
N LEU A 78 -8.89 4.46 13.48
CA LEU A 78 -8.52 3.30 12.68
C LEU A 78 -9.26 3.29 11.34
N SER A 79 -8.49 3.07 10.28
CA SER A 79 -8.96 2.76 8.93
C SER A 79 -8.91 1.25 8.65
N VAL A 80 -9.54 0.79 7.56
CA VAL A 80 -9.35 -0.60 7.08
C VAL A 80 -7.87 -0.84 6.74
N ASN A 81 -7.20 0.17 6.19
CA ASN A 81 -5.81 0.07 5.79
C ASN A 81 -4.89 -0.20 6.99
N ASP A 82 -5.18 0.37 8.16
CA ASP A 82 -4.38 0.15 9.38
C ASP A 82 -4.46 -1.32 9.84
N LEU A 83 -5.65 -1.92 9.72
CA LEU A 83 -5.90 -3.34 10.01
C LEU A 83 -5.20 -4.24 8.99
N VAL A 84 -5.23 -3.88 7.70
CA VAL A 84 -4.53 -4.60 6.64
C VAL A 84 -3.02 -4.55 6.81
N ILE A 85 -2.45 -3.38 7.15
CA ILE A 85 -1.02 -3.23 7.45
C ILE A 85 -0.63 -4.18 8.58
N LYS A 86 -1.41 -4.20 9.67
CA LYS A 86 -1.14 -5.10 10.80
C LYS A 86 -1.28 -6.56 10.41
N ALA A 87 -2.32 -6.93 9.66
CA ALA A 87 -2.54 -8.29 9.21
C ALA A 87 -1.40 -8.78 8.29
N MET A 88 -0.96 -7.95 7.35
CA MET A 88 0.18 -8.24 6.46
C MET A 88 1.46 -8.45 7.26
N ALA A 89 1.74 -7.57 8.22
CA ALA A 89 2.91 -7.70 9.08
C ALA A 89 2.91 -9.02 9.87
N MET A 90 1.78 -9.35 10.50
CA MET A 90 1.64 -10.61 11.25
C MET A 90 1.74 -11.85 10.35
N ALA A 91 1.16 -11.81 9.14
CA ALA A 91 1.25 -12.90 8.18
C ALA A 91 2.69 -13.15 7.73
N LEU A 92 3.47 -12.09 7.50
CA LEU A 92 4.89 -12.19 7.16
C LEU A 92 5.74 -12.76 8.29
N MET A 93 5.39 -12.48 9.55
CA MET A 93 6.05 -13.12 10.70
C MET A 93 5.68 -14.61 10.82
N ALA A 94 4.46 -14.98 10.45
CA ALA A 94 4.02 -16.38 10.41
C ALA A 94 4.62 -17.17 9.22
N VAL A 95 4.93 -16.48 8.11
CA VAL A 95 5.53 -17.05 6.90
C VAL A 95 6.81 -16.29 6.52
N PRO A 96 7.94 -16.50 7.23
CA PRO A 96 9.16 -15.72 7.03
C PRO A 96 9.79 -15.83 5.63
N ASP A 97 9.51 -16.91 4.90
CA ASP A 97 9.99 -17.08 3.52
C ASP A 97 9.36 -16.06 2.55
N ALA A 98 8.18 -15.51 2.87
CA ALA A 98 7.58 -14.40 2.15
C ALA A 98 8.16 -13.04 2.59
N ASN A 99 8.76 -12.95 3.78
CA ASN A 99 9.38 -11.75 4.32
C ASN A 99 10.88 -11.69 3.98
N ALA A 100 11.18 -11.71 2.68
CA ALA A 100 12.55 -11.77 2.19
C ALA A 100 12.86 -10.73 1.12
N SER A 101 14.15 -10.53 0.86
CA SER A 101 14.65 -9.76 -0.28
C SER A 101 15.70 -10.56 -1.03
N TRP A 102 15.73 -10.38 -2.34
CA TRP A 102 16.75 -10.98 -3.20
C TRP A 102 18.00 -10.10 -3.25
N THR A 103 19.17 -10.72 -3.15
CA THR A 103 20.46 -10.13 -3.52
C THR A 103 21.22 -11.14 -4.38
N GLU A 104 22.24 -10.70 -5.11
CA GLU A 104 23.01 -11.58 -6.00
C GLU A 104 23.68 -12.76 -5.26
N ASN A 105 24.04 -12.56 -3.99
CA ASN A 105 24.81 -13.54 -3.22
C ASN A 105 23.97 -14.34 -2.22
N ALA A 106 22.86 -13.78 -1.74
CA ALA A 106 22.06 -14.40 -0.70
C ALA A 106 20.62 -13.89 -0.68
N MET A 107 19.72 -14.73 -0.17
CA MET A 107 18.39 -14.28 0.25
C MET A 107 18.48 -13.62 1.63
N VAL A 108 18.03 -12.38 1.73
CA VAL A 108 17.93 -11.64 3.00
C VAL A 108 16.58 -11.97 3.63
N LYS A 109 16.58 -12.78 4.69
CA LYS A 109 15.37 -13.04 5.49
C LYS A 109 15.23 -11.98 6.58
N HIS A 110 14.11 -11.25 6.57
CA HIS A 110 13.89 -10.15 7.49
C HIS A 110 13.30 -10.65 8.81
N LYS A 111 13.79 -10.09 9.93
CA LYS A 111 13.32 -10.45 11.28
C LYS A 111 12.11 -9.65 11.76
N HIS A 112 11.78 -8.58 11.03
CA HIS A 112 10.65 -7.71 11.30
C HIS A 112 9.92 -7.44 9.99
N ALA A 113 8.66 -7.02 10.09
CA ALA A 113 7.84 -6.69 8.93
C ALA A 113 7.73 -5.17 8.80
N ASP A 114 8.48 -4.62 7.84
CA ASP A 114 8.40 -3.21 7.47
C ASP A 114 7.45 -3.07 6.28
N VAL A 115 6.28 -2.49 6.53
CA VAL A 115 5.20 -2.43 5.55
C VAL A 115 5.16 -1.05 4.88
N GLY A 116 5.56 -1.00 3.61
CA GLY A 116 5.35 0.15 2.74
C GLY A 116 3.86 0.34 2.41
N VAL A 117 3.41 1.58 2.29
CA VAL A 117 2.02 1.88 1.89
C VAL A 117 2.01 2.85 0.73
N ALA A 118 1.41 2.46 -0.38
CA ALA A 118 1.35 3.30 -1.57
C ALA A 118 0.46 4.54 -1.31
N VAL A 119 1.04 5.73 -1.40
CA VAL A 119 0.36 7.01 -1.25
C VAL A 119 0.47 7.82 -2.55
N SER A 120 -0.68 8.12 -3.14
CA SER A 120 -0.77 8.99 -4.31
C SER A 120 -0.48 10.44 -3.93
N ILE A 121 0.37 11.10 -4.72
CA ILE A 121 0.77 12.50 -4.54
C ILE A 121 0.71 13.23 -5.89
N PRO A 122 0.62 14.57 -5.90
CA PRO A 122 0.72 15.32 -7.15
C PRO A 122 2.00 14.98 -7.90
N GLY A 123 1.86 14.47 -9.13
CA GLY A 123 2.98 14.10 -10.00
C GLY A 123 3.49 12.65 -9.88
N GLY A 124 2.97 11.83 -8.96
CA GLY A 124 3.38 10.42 -8.89
C GLY A 124 2.87 9.65 -7.66
N LEU A 125 3.69 8.70 -7.22
CA LEU A 125 3.41 7.79 -6.10
C LEU A 125 4.64 7.76 -5.19
N ILE A 126 4.41 7.72 -3.88
CA ILE A 126 5.45 7.49 -2.88
C ILE A 126 4.98 6.43 -1.90
N THR A 127 5.92 5.62 -1.39
CA THR A 127 5.63 4.49 -0.52
C THR A 127 6.33 4.68 0.83
N PRO A 128 5.77 5.51 1.74
CA PRO A 128 6.26 5.56 3.12
C PRO A 128 6.15 4.20 3.80
N ILE A 129 7.01 3.95 4.78
CA ILE A 129 7.19 2.65 5.41
C ILE A 129 6.82 2.73 6.89
N ILE A 130 5.88 1.88 7.31
CA ILE A 130 5.63 1.61 8.72
C ILE A 130 6.64 0.56 9.18
N ARG A 131 7.69 1.02 9.88
CA ARG A 131 8.75 0.14 10.39
C ARG A 131 8.27 -0.73 11.53
N HIS A 132 8.74 -1.98 11.63
CA HIS A 132 8.38 -2.92 12.71
C HIS A 132 6.86 -2.98 12.96
N ALA A 133 6.06 -3.06 11.89
CA ALA A 133 4.61 -3.07 11.98
C ALA A 133 4.09 -4.31 12.75
N ASP A 134 4.89 -5.37 12.82
CA ASP A 134 4.67 -6.57 13.61
C ASP A 134 4.63 -6.31 15.13
N GLU A 135 5.42 -5.34 15.62
CA GLU A 135 5.50 -5.02 17.06
C GLU A 135 4.52 -3.91 17.47
N LYS A 136 4.08 -3.09 16.51
CA LYS A 136 3.24 -1.92 16.79
C LYS A 136 1.78 -2.28 17.05
N THR A 137 1.14 -1.51 17.93
CA THR A 137 -0.31 -1.56 18.10
C THR A 137 -1.02 -0.88 16.94
N LEU A 138 -2.31 -1.18 16.74
CA LEU A 138 -3.12 -0.54 15.69
C LEU A 138 -3.18 0.98 15.82
N SER A 139 -3.23 1.52 17.04
CA SER A 139 -3.27 2.96 17.29
C SER A 139 -1.97 3.65 16.88
N VAL A 140 -0.82 3.02 17.12
CA VAL A 140 0.49 3.53 16.67
C VAL A 140 0.57 3.51 15.15
N ILE A 141 0.21 2.39 14.51
CA ILE A 141 0.18 2.27 13.04
C ILE A 141 -0.71 3.35 12.42
N SER A 142 -1.92 3.53 12.95
CA SER A 142 -2.88 4.51 12.45
C SER A 142 -2.35 5.95 12.51
N ASN A 143 -1.76 6.33 13.65
CA ASN A 143 -1.21 7.66 13.84
C ASN A 143 0.02 7.92 12.97
N GLU A 144 0.94 6.96 12.86
CA GLU A 144 2.10 7.05 11.98
C GLU A 144 1.68 7.13 10.51
N MET A 145 0.74 6.29 10.08
CA MET A 145 0.27 6.29 8.70
C MET A 145 -0.41 7.62 8.34
N LYS A 146 -1.18 8.20 9.27
CA LYS A 146 -1.79 9.52 9.08
C LYS A 146 -0.74 10.63 8.90
N ASP A 147 0.29 10.64 9.75
CA ASP A 147 1.41 11.58 9.64
C ASP A 147 2.19 11.39 8.32
N LEU A 148 2.63 10.16 8.03
CA LEU A 148 3.37 9.81 6.82
C LEU A 148 2.59 10.16 5.55
N ALA A 149 1.27 9.89 5.51
CA ALA A 149 0.43 10.26 4.37
C ALA A 149 0.32 11.79 4.20
N SER A 150 0.24 12.54 5.30
CA SER A 150 0.23 14.01 5.27
C SER A 150 1.56 14.58 4.76
N ARG A 151 2.69 14.05 5.26
CA ARG A 151 4.04 14.46 4.84
C ARG A 151 4.37 13.98 3.43
N ALA A 152 3.86 12.85 2.99
CA ALA A 152 3.95 12.38 1.60
C ALA A 152 3.31 13.40 0.66
N ARG A 153 2.05 13.77 0.91
CA ARG A 153 1.31 14.74 0.08
C ARG A 153 1.96 16.11 0.04
N SER A 154 2.59 16.53 1.14
CA SER A 154 3.33 17.80 1.22
C SER A 154 4.81 17.70 0.81
N ARG A 155 5.26 16.53 0.33
CA ARG A 155 6.66 16.25 -0.08
C ARG A 155 7.70 16.55 1.01
N LYS A 156 7.34 16.27 2.27
CA LYS A 156 8.18 16.45 3.47
C LYS A 156 8.67 15.13 4.08
N LEU A 157 8.58 14.04 3.34
CA LEU A 157 9.18 12.77 3.75
C LEU A 157 10.69 12.80 3.54
N LYS A 158 11.42 12.28 4.52
CA LYS A 158 12.85 12.04 4.44
C LYS A 158 13.12 10.70 3.74
N PRO A 159 14.27 10.55 3.04
CA PRO A 159 14.63 9.32 2.34
C PRO A 159 14.46 8.03 3.14
N GLU A 160 14.88 8.02 4.41
CA GLU A 160 14.81 6.86 5.31
C GLU A 160 13.37 6.37 5.59
N GLU A 161 12.37 7.23 5.35
CA GLU A 161 10.96 6.94 5.59
C GLU A 161 10.29 6.23 4.41
N TYR A 162 10.93 6.20 3.23
CA TYR A 162 10.38 5.54 2.03
C TYR A 162 11.41 4.69 1.26
N GLN A 163 12.62 4.54 1.78
CA GLN A 163 13.65 3.66 1.23
C GLN A 163 13.85 2.41 2.11
N GLY A 164 13.94 1.24 1.48
CA GLY A 164 13.98 -0.05 2.17
C GLY A 164 12.57 -0.63 2.36
N GLY A 165 12.30 -1.18 3.53
CA GLY A 165 11.08 -1.95 3.79
C GLY A 165 11.20 -3.39 3.31
N THR A 166 10.24 -4.23 3.68
CA THR A 166 10.27 -5.66 3.34
C THR A 166 9.10 -6.06 2.44
N THR A 167 8.01 -5.31 2.49
CA THR A 167 6.81 -5.50 1.67
C THR A 167 6.12 -4.17 1.39
N ALA A 168 5.06 -4.19 0.56
CA ALA A 168 4.17 -3.06 0.39
C ALA A 168 2.68 -3.46 0.34
N VAL A 169 1.81 -2.52 0.70
CA VAL A 169 0.37 -2.56 0.51
C VAL A 169 -0.02 -1.44 -0.45
N SER A 170 -0.80 -1.77 -1.48
CA SER A 170 -1.45 -0.82 -2.37
C SER A 170 -2.95 -1.00 -2.25
N ASN A 171 -3.67 0.06 -1.89
CA ASN A 171 -5.10 -0.01 -1.63
C ASN A 171 -5.86 0.91 -2.57
N LEU A 172 -6.65 0.32 -3.46
CA LEU A 172 -7.51 1.03 -4.41
C LEU A 172 -9.01 0.80 -4.13
N GLY A 173 -9.35 0.22 -2.98
CA GLY A 173 -10.74 -0.06 -2.63
C GLY A 173 -11.62 1.18 -2.54
N MET A 174 -11.05 2.33 -2.17
CA MET A 174 -11.77 3.62 -2.18
C MET A 174 -12.18 4.11 -3.57
N PHE A 175 -11.60 3.55 -4.64
CA PHE A 175 -11.92 3.86 -6.03
C PHE A 175 -12.88 2.84 -6.66
N GLY A 176 -13.41 1.89 -5.87
CA GLY A 176 -14.31 0.84 -6.37
C GLY A 176 -13.62 -0.22 -7.24
N ILE A 177 -12.29 -0.29 -7.20
CA ILE A 177 -11.52 -1.29 -7.96
C ILE A 177 -11.70 -2.64 -7.28
N LYS A 178 -12.25 -3.62 -8.00
CA LYS A 178 -12.48 -4.98 -7.48
C LYS A 178 -11.18 -5.76 -7.34
N ASP A 179 -10.37 -5.78 -8.40
CA ASP A 179 -9.12 -6.53 -8.47
C ASP A 179 -8.09 -5.73 -9.29
N PHE A 180 -6.83 -5.77 -8.88
CA PHE A 180 -5.72 -5.23 -9.64
C PHE A 180 -4.39 -5.87 -9.25
N ALA A 181 -3.48 -5.94 -10.23
CA ALA A 181 -2.12 -6.41 -10.02
C ALA A 181 -1.18 -5.24 -9.72
N ALA A 182 -0.61 -5.19 -8.51
CA ALA A 182 0.44 -4.24 -8.19
C ALA A 182 1.82 -4.73 -8.67
N VAL A 183 2.73 -3.79 -8.93
CA VAL A 183 4.14 -4.09 -9.27
C VAL A 183 4.93 -4.12 -7.97
N ILE A 184 5.68 -5.20 -7.75
CA ILE A 184 6.56 -5.32 -6.59
C ILE A 184 7.57 -4.17 -6.62
N ASN A 185 7.78 -3.51 -5.48
CA ASN A 185 8.77 -2.44 -5.34
C ASN A 185 10.10 -3.05 -4.89
N PRO A 186 11.16 -3.09 -5.72
CA PRO A 186 12.43 -3.68 -5.32
C PRO A 186 13.02 -2.96 -4.07
N PRO A 187 13.64 -3.68 -3.13
CA PRO A 187 13.97 -5.11 -3.16
C PRO A 187 12.94 -6.02 -2.45
N HIS A 188 11.67 -5.61 -2.32
CA HIS A 188 10.64 -6.42 -1.66
C HIS A 188 10.39 -7.72 -2.43
N ALA A 189 9.99 -8.79 -1.73
CA ALA A 189 9.54 -10.03 -2.38
C ALA A 189 8.02 -10.04 -2.66
N THR A 190 7.24 -9.23 -1.93
CA THR A 190 5.78 -9.27 -2.00
C THR A 190 5.19 -7.87 -2.06
N ILE A 191 4.00 -7.77 -2.65
CA ILE A 191 3.12 -6.61 -2.56
C ILE A 191 1.67 -7.10 -2.47
N LEU A 192 0.89 -6.50 -1.57
CA LEU A 192 -0.54 -6.78 -1.43
C LEU A 192 -1.36 -5.70 -2.13
N ALA A 193 -2.18 -6.09 -3.10
CA ALA A 193 -3.18 -5.24 -3.72
C ALA A 193 -4.53 -5.45 -3.00
N VAL A 194 -5.14 -4.36 -2.52
CA VAL A 194 -6.41 -4.38 -1.79
C VAL A 194 -7.49 -3.73 -2.63
N GLY A 195 -8.46 -4.53 -3.05
CA GLY A 195 -9.66 -4.08 -3.76
C GLY A 195 -10.73 -3.49 -2.85
N ALA A 196 -11.89 -3.21 -3.42
CA ALA A 196 -13.05 -2.67 -2.72
C ALA A 196 -13.71 -3.73 -1.83
N GLY A 197 -14.11 -3.33 -0.63
CA GLY A 197 -15.10 -4.10 0.15
C GLY A 197 -16.49 -3.81 -0.41
N GLU A 198 -17.17 -4.83 -0.92
CA GLU A 198 -18.51 -4.73 -1.51
C GLU A 198 -19.40 -5.84 -0.96
N GLU A 199 -20.66 -5.52 -0.67
CA GLU A 199 -21.64 -6.53 -0.28
C GLU A 199 -21.87 -7.52 -1.43
N ARG A 200 -21.70 -8.81 -1.15
CA ARG A 200 -21.86 -9.90 -2.12
C ARG A 200 -22.73 -11.01 -1.54
N ALA A 201 -23.46 -11.68 -2.41
CA ALA A 201 -24.15 -12.92 -2.09
C ALA A 201 -23.10 -14.05 -1.97
N VAL A 202 -22.97 -14.62 -0.77
CA VAL A 202 -22.05 -15.71 -0.44
C VAL A 202 -22.82 -16.91 0.10
N VAL A 203 -22.31 -18.12 -0.15
CA VAL A 203 -22.91 -19.34 0.40
C VAL A 203 -22.28 -19.66 1.76
N LYS A 204 -23.09 -19.63 2.82
CA LYS A 204 -22.68 -20.02 4.18
C LYS A 204 -23.55 -21.16 4.66
N LYS A 205 -22.94 -22.33 4.88
CA LYS A 205 -23.63 -23.56 5.32
C LYS A 205 -24.82 -23.95 4.43
N GLY A 206 -24.69 -23.74 3.12
CA GLY A 206 -25.74 -24.07 2.13
C GLY A 206 -26.80 -22.98 1.92
N GLU A 207 -26.75 -21.87 2.66
CA GLU A 207 -27.68 -20.74 2.50
C GLU A 207 -26.99 -19.55 1.82
N ILE A 208 -27.70 -18.84 0.96
CA ILE A 208 -27.24 -17.56 0.39
C ILE A 208 -27.40 -16.48 1.46
N LYS A 209 -26.31 -15.81 1.80
CA LYS A 209 -26.26 -14.67 2.74
C LYS A 209 -25.53 -13.50 2.09
N ILE A 210 -25.79 -12.30 2.59
CA ILE A 210 -25.01 -11.11 2.23
C ILE A 210 -23.82 -11.03 3.18
N ALA A 211 -22.63 -10.78 2.63
CA ALA A 211 -21.39 -10.52 3.36
C ALA A 211 -20.56 -9.47 2.61
N THR A 212 -19.73 -8.73 3.34
CA THR A 212 -18.80 -7.72 2.76
C THR A 212 -17.39 -8.26 2.71
#